data_AF-A0A662S8W4-F1
#
_entry.id   AF-A0A662S8W4-F1
#
_cell.length_a   1.000
_cell.length_b   1.000
_cell.length_c   1.000
_cell.angle_alpha   90.00
_cell.angle_beta   90.00
_cell.angle_gamma   90.00
#
_symmetry.space_group_name_H-M   'P 1'
#
loop_
_entity.id
_entity.type
_entity.pdbx_description
1 polymer ?
#
loop_
_entity_poly.entity_id
_entity_poly.type
_entity_poly.pdbx_seq_one_letter_code
_entity_poly.pdbx_strand_id
1 'polypeptide(L)'
;EDNPRLRSAIEAAKAANMPKENIERAIKRGTGELGGSEALEEVYYEGYGPNGVALLVKVVTDNRNRTTAAIRHVFSKYGGNLGSAGCVAWMFQDKGLIYIDKSDVADEDTLLGLALEAGAEDVRDEGDTFAIITAPQELHQVKEFLVEHGVGVRSAELTKIPQSTIKLDEATAFKVLRLVEKLEELDDVQQVYANFDIPDEVMHKIAESMAAGV
;
A
#
# COMPACT_ATOMS: atom_id res chain seq x y z
N GLU A 1 6.27 7.60 -22.98
CA GLU A 1 7.19 7.42 -21.84
C GLU A 1 7.08 8.53 -20.79
N ASP A 2 6.30 9.59 -21.07
CA ASP A 2 6.20 10.80 -20.24
C ASP A 2 5.24 10.73 -19.04
N ASN A 3 4.68 9.55 -18.72
CA ASN A 3 3.78 9.39 -17.58
C ASN A 3 4.43 8.48 -16.52
N PRO A 4 5.04 9.05 -15.47
CA PRO A 4 5.69 8.30 -14.39
C PRO A 4 4.74 7.32 -13.69
N ARG A 5 3.47 7.70 -13.46
CA ARG A 5 2.48 6.81 -12.84
C ARG A 5 2.18 5.59 -13.71
N LEU A 6 2.04 5.80 -15.02
CA LEU A 6 1.83 4.69 -15.97
C LEU A 6 3.07 3.77 -16.01
N ARG A 7 4.27 4.33 -15.92
CA ARG A 7 5.52 3.55 -15.88
C ARG A 7 5.56 2.65 -14.65
N SER A 8 5.33 3.19 -13.46
CA SER A 8 5.28 2.41 -12.21
C SER A 8 4.19 1.33 -12.26
N ALA A 9 3.02 1.64 -12.81
CA ALA A 9 1.94 0.66 -12.96
C ALA A 9 2.32 -0.48 -13.93
N ILE A 10 3.03 -0.19 -15.02
CA ILE A 10 3.53 -1.21 -15.95
C ILE A 10 4.61 -2.07 -15.29
N GLU A 11 5.52 -1.47 -14.51
CA GLU A 11 6.55 -2.22 -13.76
C GLU A 11 5.91 -3.17 -12.74
N ALA A 12 4.95 -2.69 -11.94
CA ALA A 12 4.21 -3.51 -11.00
C ALA A 12 3.45 -4.65 -11.69
N ALA A 13 2.77 -4.38 -12.80
CA ALA A 13 2.07 -5.41 -13.57
C ALA A 13 3.03 -6.49 -14.12
N LYS A 14 4.23 -6.10 -14.57
CA LYS A 14 5.26 -7.05 -15.00
C LYS A 14 5.80 -7.89 -13.84
N ALA A 15 6.04 -7.27 -12.68
CA ALA A 15 6.47 -7.97 -11.47
C ALA A 15 5.44 -9.02 -11.00
N ALA A 16 4.15 -8.72 -11.20
CA ALA A 16 3.04 -9.65 -10.94
C ALA A 16 2.81 -10.70 -12.06
N ASN A 17 3.74 -10.85 -13.01
CA ASN A 17 3.65 -11.77 -14.16
C ASN A 17 2.42 -11.56 -15.06
N MET A 18 1.93 -10.32 -15.18
CA MET A 18 0.82 -10.01 -16.09
C MET A 18 1.26 -10.12 -17.56
N PRO A 19 0.52 -10.85 -18.42
CA PRO A 19 0.82 -10.92 -19.85
C PRO A 19 0.82 -9.54 -20.52
N LYS A 20 1.80 -9.30 -21.41
CA LYS A 20 1.96 -8.02 -22.13
C LYS A 20 0.69 -7.55 -22.84
N GLU A 21 -0.05 -8.48 -23.46
CA GLU A 21 -1.31 -8.18 -24.16
C GLU A 21 -2.40 -7.62 -23.21
N ASN A 22 -2.45 -8.08 -21.94
CA ASN A 22 -3.37 -7.56 -20.95
C ASN A 22 -3.02 -6.13 -20.54
N ILE A 23 -1.72 -5.83 -20.39
CA ILE A 23 -1.22 -4.48 -20.08
C ILE A 23 -1.58 -3.53 -21.23
N GLU A 24 -1.32 -3.91 -22.48
CA GLU A 24 -1.66 -3.10 -23.66
C GLU A 24 -3.17 -2.87 -23.78
N ARG A 25 -4.00 -3.89 -23.52
CA ARG A 25 -5.45 -3.76 -23.52
C ARG A 25 -5.93 -2.80 -22.42
N ALA A 26 -5.34 -2.84 -21.23
CA ALA A 26 -5.67 -1.92 -20.15
C ALA A 26 -5.31 -0.47 -20.51
N ILE A 27 -4.15 -0.25 -21.15
CA ILE A 27 -3.74 1.07 -21.65
C ILE A 27 -4.75 1.59 -22.68
N LYS A 28 -5.12 0.79 -23.68
CA LYS A 28 -6.09 1.17 -24.71
C LYS A 28 -7.50 1.44 -24.14
N ARG A 29 -7.88 0.75 -23.06
CA ARG A 29 -9.12 1.04 -22.32
C ARG A 29 -9.02 2.40 -21.63
N GLY A 30 -7.91 2.69 -20.97
CA GLY A 30 -7.67 3.97 -20.29
C GLY A 30 -7.57 5.18 -21.23
N THR A 31 -7.07 5.01 -22.46
CA THR A 31 -7.01 6.07 -23.47
C THR A 31 -8.33 6.28 -24.23
N GLY A 32 -9.34 5.43 -23.99
CA GLY A 32 -10.63 5.48 -24.68
C GLY A 32 -10.60 4.92 -26.10
N GLU A 33 -9.48 4.35 -26.56
CA GLU A 33 -9.32 3.75 -27.89
C GLU A 33 -10.23 2.55 -28.13
N LEU A 34 -10.65 1.85 -27.06
CA LEU A 34 -11.52 0.68 -27.16
C LEU A 34 -13.03 1.00 -27.21
N GLY A 35 -13.44 2.25 -26.97
CA GLY A 35 -14.85 2.65 -26.94
C GLY A 35 -15.69 1.95 -25.84
N GLY A 36 -16.77 2.59 -25.38
CA GLY A 36 -17.75 1.96 -24.48
C GLY A 36 -17.28 1.69 -23.04
N SER A 37 -16.12 2.20 -22.63
CA SER A 37 -15.71 2.18 -21.22
C SER A 37 -16.49 3.24 -20.43
N GLU A 38 -17.31 2.81 -19.47
CA GLU A 38 -17.82 3.70 -18.43
C GLU A 38 -16.63 4.45 -17.80
N ALA A 39 -16.80 5.74 -17.53
CA ALA A 39 -15.74 6.57 -17.00
C ALA A 39 -15.37 6.06 -15.61
N LEU A 40 -14.19 5.47 -15.48
CA LEU A 40 -13.64 5.10 -14.19
C LEU A 40 -13.29 6.37 -13.42
N GLU A 41 -13.79 6.50 -12.20
CA GLU A 41 -13.41 7.55 -11.27
C GLU A 41 -12.56 6.98 -10.12
N GLU A 42 -11.53 7.74 -9.73
CA GLU A 42 -10.76 7.47 -8.52
C GLU A 42 -11.42 8.18 -7.33
N VAL A 43 -11.75 7.42 -6.28
CA VAL A 43 -12.40 7.93 -5.07
C VAL A 43 -11.65 7.41 -3.85
N TYR A 44 -11.49 8.27 -2.84
CA TYR A 44 -11.02 7.85 -1.52
C TYR A 44 -12.20 7.72 -0.57
N TYR A 45 -12.26 6.59 0.13
CA TYR A 45 -13.13 6.40 1.28
C TYR A 45 -12.30 6.44 2.55
N GLU A 46 -12.87 7.03 3.58
CA GLU A 46 -12.19 7.33 4.83
C GLU A 46 -13.02 6.81 5.98
N GLY A 47 -12.40 6.19 6.98
CA GLY A 47 -13.13 5.63 8.10
C GLY A 47 -12.23 5.20 9.25
N TYR A 48 -12.87 4.68 10.28
CA TYR A 48 -12.21 4.14 11.46
C TYR A 48 -12.60 2.67 11.63
N GLY A 49 -11.62 1.82 11.82
CA GLY A 49 -11.78 0.41 12.16
C GLY A 49 -11.89 0.20 13.67
N PRO A 50 -11.84 -1.07 14.11
CA PRO A 50 -11.74 -1.42 15.52
C PRO A 50 -10.61 -0.64 16.22
N ASN A 51 -10.85 -0.25 17.49
CA ASN A 51 -9.90 0.52 18.31
C ASN A 51 -9.46 1.88 17.73
N GLY A 52 -10.24 2.44 16.79
CA GLY A 52 -9.98 3.76 16.24
C GLY A 52 -8.83 3.79 15.23
N VAL A 53 -8.43 2.63 14.69
CA VAL A 53 -7.48 2.56 13.55
C VAL A 53 -8.05 3.36 12.39
N ALA A 54 -7.32 4.34 11.91
CA ALA A 54 -7.69 5.10 10.72
C ALA A 54 -7.47 4.23 9.47
N LEU A 55 -8.46 4.22 8.57
CA LEU A 55 -8.37 3.57 7.26
C LEU A 55 -8.68 4.57 6.14
N LEU A 56 -7.81 4.57 5.13
CA LEU A 56 -7.98 5.30 3.88
C LEU A 56 -7.98 4.28 2.75
N VAL A 57 -9.10 4.17 2.03
CA VAL A 57 -9.31 3.17 0.99
C VAL A 57 -9.34 3.86 -0.37
N LYS A 58 -8.37 3.56 -1.22
CA LYS A 58 -8.31 4.02 -2.61
C LYS A 58 -9.14 3.09 -3.48
N VAL A 59 -10.09 3.67 -4.20
CA VAL A 59 -11.03 2.95 -5.07
C VAL A 59 -10.94 3.51 -6.48
N VAL A 60 -11.02 2.63 -7.47
CA VAL A 60 -11.25 2.99 -8.88
C VAL A 60 -12.50 2.25 -9.34
N THR A 61 -13.54 2.98 -9.71
CA THR A 61 -14.85 2.38 -9.99
C THR A 61 -15.61 3.10 -11.10
N ASP A 62 -16.50 2.37 -11.76
CA ASP A 62 -17.48 2.90 -12.72
C ASP A 62 -18.84 3.26 -12.07
N ASN A 63 -19.05 2.85 -10.80
CA ASN A 63 -20.32 3.05 -10.11
C ASN A 63 -20.11 3.35 -8.62
N ARG A 64 -19.92 4.63 -8.31
CA ARG A 64 -19.71 5.11 -6.94
C ARG A 64 -20.80 4.71 -5.95
N ASN A 65 -22.07 4.63 -6.37
CA ASN A 65 -23.16 4.29 -5.46
C ASN A 65 -23.07 2.83 -5.00
N ARG A 66 -22.79 1.90 -5.93
CA ARG A 66 -22.54 0.48 -5.64
C ARG A 66 -21.37 0.35 -4.68
N THR A 67 -20.25 0.99 -5.00
CA THR A 67 -19.00 0.86 -4.26
C THR A 67 -19.09 1.47 -2.87
N THR A 68 -19.72 2.64 -2.73
CA THR A 68 -20.00 3.25 -1.43
C THR A 68 -20.82 2.32 -0.53
N ALA A 69 -21.83 1.65 -1.09
CA ALA A 69 -22.66 0.71 -0.34
C ALA A 69 -21.88 -0.53 0.10
N ALA A 70 -21.04 -1.10 -0.78
CA ALA A 70 -20.18 -2.24 -0.47
C ALA A 70 -19.15 -1.91 0.62
N ILE A 71 -18.42 -0.81 0.45
CA ILE A 71 -17.44 -0.32 1.44
C ILE A 71 -18.13 -0.11 2.80
N ARG A 72 -19.26 0.62 2.84
CA ARG A 72 -20.00 0.85 4.08
C ARG A 72 -20.41 -0.47 4.74
N HIS A 73 -20.91 -1.44 3.96
CA HIS A 73 -21.29 -2.74 4.47
C HIS A 73 -20.11 -3.47 5.13
N VAL A 74 -18.94 -3.47 4.49
CA VAL A 74 -17.73 -4.09 5.03
C VAL A 74 -17.30 -3.41 6.33
N PHE A 75 -17.19 -2.08 6.37
CA PHE A 75 -16.90 -1.34 7.61
C PHE A 75 -17.85 -1.73 8.74
N SER A 76 -19.17 -1.65 8.51
CA SER A 76 -20.17 -1.95 9.54
C SER A 76 -20.13 -3.41 10.00
N LYS A 77 -19.88 -4.37 9.10
CA LYS A 77 -19.85 -5.80 9.42
C LYS A 77 -18.62 -6.18 10.25
N TYR A 78 -17.48 -5.54 10.02
CA TYR A 78 -16.20 -5.87 10.66
C TYR A 78 -15.79 -4.86 11.75
N GLY A 79 -16.77 -4.18 12.36
CA GLY A 79 -16.54 -3.38 13.57
C GLY A 79 -15.86 -2.03 13.34
N GLY A 80 -15.98 -1.49 12.13
CA GLY A 80 -15.58 -0.13 11.78
C GLY A 80 -16.76 0.75 11.36
N ASN A 81 -16.46 2.01 11.03
CA ASN A 81 -17.41 2.99 10.53
C ASN A 81 -16.79 3.78 9.38
N LEU A 82 -17.53 3.89 8.27
CA LEU A 82 -17.21 4.81 7.18
C LEU A 82 -17.48 6.24 7.64
N GLY A 83 -16.47 7.09 7.56
CA GLY A 83 -16.51 8.50 7.91
C GLY A 83 -16.83 9.42 6.73
N SER A 84 -16.77 10.72 6.99
CA SER A 84 -16.85 11.76 5.96
C SER A 84 -15.48 11.98 5.32
N ALA A 85 -15.46 12.49 4.08
CA ALA A 85 -14.23 12.91 3.44
C ALA A 85 -13.45 13.91 4.32
N GLY A 86 -12.13 13.72 4.44
CA GLY A 86 -11.21 14.50 5.25
C GLY A 86 -11.10 14.08 6.72
N CYS A 87 -11.79 13.04 7.20
CA CYS A 87 -11.70 12.66 8.62
C CYS A 87 -10.38 11.99 9.00
N VAL A 88 -9.71 11.30 8.07
CA VAL A 88 -8.42 10.63 8.32
C VAL A 88 -7.37 10.88 7.23
N ALA A 89 -7.73 11.39 6.06
CA ALA A 89 -6.79 11.59 4.94
C ALA A 89 -5.56 12.42 5.35
N TRP A 90 -5.75 13.40 6.24
CA TRP A 90 -4.65 14.22 6.76
C TRP A 90 -3.63 13.41 7.59
N MET A 91 -4.00 12.25 8.12
CA MET A 91 -3.10 11.36 8.87
C MET A 91 -2.13 10.61 7.98
N PHE A 92 -2.31 10.62 6.65
CA PHE A 92 -1.49 9.85 5.71
C PHE A 92 -0.73 10.79 4.76
N GLN A 93 0.54 10.50 4.52
CA GLN A 93 1.41 11.27 3.63
C GLN A 93 1.81 10.44 2.42
N ASP A 94 1.76 11.03 1.23
CA ASP A 94 2.34 10.42 0.04
C ASP A 94 3.87 10.32 0.21
N LYS A 95 4.40 9.11 0.04
CA LYS A 95 5.83 8.80 0.15
C LYS A 95 6.25 7.79 -0.92
N GLY A 96 7.54 7.81 -1.24
CA GLY A 96 8.19 6.66 -1.84
C GLY A 96 8.58 5.68 -0.74
N LEU A 97 8.40 4.38 -0.99
CA LEU A 97 8.79 3.31 -0.09
C LEU A 97 9.59 2.26 -0.87
N ILE A 98 10.80 1.98 -0.39
CA ILE A 98 11.71 1.00 -0.99
C ILE A 98 12.01 -0.05 0.07
N TYR A 99 11.78 -1.33 -0.27
CA TYR A 99 12.13 -2.45 0.59
C TYR A 99 13.41 -3.13 0.11
N ILE A 100 14.26 -3.48 1.08
CA ILE A 100 15.50 -4.22 0.88
C ILE A 100 15.49 -5.40 1.85
N ASP A 101 15.75 -6.61 1.36
CA ASP A 101 15.89 -7.78 2.23
C ASP A 101 17.18 -7.66 3.06
N LYS A 102 17.10 -7.88 4.38
CA LYS A 102 18.29 -7.80 5.23
C LYS A 102 19.37 -8.81 4.85
N SER A 103 18.98 -9.93 4.23
CA SER A 103 19.92 -10.92 3.70
C SER A 103 20.86 -10.36 2.63
N ASP A 104 20.45 -9.28 1.96
CA ASP A 104 21.18 -8.64 0.88
C ASP A 104 22.01 -7.44 1.38
N VAL A 105 21.95 -7.15 2.68
CA VAL A 105 22.65 -6.05 3.33
C VAL A 105 23.83 -6.59 4.13
N ALA A 106 25.04 -6.29 3.66
CA ALA A 106 26.27 -6.72 4.34
C ALA A 106 26.53 -5.92 5.63
N ASP A 107 26.15 -4.64 5.64
CA ASP A 107 26.38 -3.71 6.74
C ASP A 107 25.28 -2.64 6.77
N GLU A 108 24.63 -2.50 7.93
CA GLU A 108 23.48 -1.58 8.12
C GLU A 108 23.92 -0.12 8.10
N ASP A 109 25.05 0.22 8.71
CA ASP A 109 25.59 1.58 8.74
C ASP A 109 25.91 2.06 7.32
N THR A 110 26.45 1.19 6.47
CA THR A 110 26.68 1.46 5.04
C THR A 110 25.38 1.72 4.30
N LEU A 111 24.34 0.89 4.52
CA LEU A 111 23.04 1.10 3.88
C LEU A 111 22.43 2.45 4.27
N LEU A 112 22.44 2.78 5.56
CA LEU A 112 21.94 4.05 6.06
C LEU A 112 22.67 5.24 5.42
N GLY A 113 24.01 5.15 5.32
CA GLY A 113 24.82 6.17 4.66
C GLY A 113 24.43 6.38 3.20
N LEU A 114 24.30 5.28 2.43
CA LEU A 114 23.90 5.34 1.02
C LEU A 114 22.48 5.88 0.84
N ALA A 115 21.53 5.44 1.67
CA ALA A 115 20.15 5.90 1.61
C ALA A 115 20.05 7.41 1.83
N LEU A 116 20.72 7.94 2.86
CA LEU A 116 20.74 9.37 3.16
C LEU A 116 21.44 10.18 2.06
N GLU A 117 22.54 9.69 1.51
CA GLU A 117 23.22 10.32 0.37
C GLU A 117 22.33 10.39 -0.88
N ALA A 118 21.53 9.35 -1.10
CA ALA A 118 20.59 9.27 -2.21
C ALA A 118 19.39 10.22 -2.08
N GLY A 119 19.11 10.75 -0.88
CA GLY A 119 17.95 11.58 -0.58
C GLY A 119 16.80 10.87 0.14
N ALA A 120 17.05 9.75 0.82
CA ALA A 120 16.07 9.16 1.71
C ALA A 120 15.75 10.09 2.88
N GLU A 121 14.47 10.14 3.26
CA GLU A 121 14.00 10.88 4.43
C GLU A 121 14.14 10.08 5.72
N ASP A 122 14.01 8.76 5.65
CA ASP A 122 14.04 7.84 6.80
C ASP A 122 14.43 6.42 6.35
N VAL A 123 15.01 5.64 7.27
CA VAL A 123 15.30 4.21 7.09
C VAL A 123 14.83 3.48 8.33
N ARG A 124 13.92 2.52 8.15
CA ARG A 124 13.30 1.76 9.24
C ARG A 124 13.69 0.29 9.17
N ASP A 125 13.97 -0.27 10.33
CA ASP A 125 14.07 -1.71 10.51
C ASP A 125 12.66 -2.29 10.64
N GLU A 126 12.25 -3.16 9.70
CA GLU A 126 10.99 -3.89 9.71
C GLU A 126 11.23 -5.42 9.81
N GLY A 127 12.14 -5.84 10.69
CA GLY A 127 12.41 -7.24 11.00
C GLY A 127 13.28 -7.92 9.96
N ASP A 128 12.69 -8.48 8.91
CA ASP A 128 13.40 -9.18 7.83
C ASP A 128 13.83 -8.24 6.69
N THR A 129 13.31 -7.02 6.67
CA THR A 129 13.61 -6.01 5.64
C THR A 129 13.97 -4.66 6.25
N PHE A 130 14.71 -3.85 5.49
CA PHE A 130 14.78 -2.41 5.71
C PHE A 130 13.78 -1.69 4.80
N ALA A 131 13.08 -0.71 5.36
CA ALA A 131 12.16 0.17 4.67
C ALA A 131 12.80 1.56 4.54
N ILE A 132 13.17 1.95 3.32
CA ILE A 132 13.70 3.28 3.00
C ILE A 132 12.54 4.14 2.52
N ILE A 133 12.32 5.27 3.20
CA ILE A 133 11.25 6.22 2.92
C ILE A 133 11.84 7.44 2.21
N THR A 134 11.17 7.89 1.16
CA THR A 134 11.61 9.04 0.36
C THR A 134 10.44 10.01 0.13
N ALA A 135 10.75 11.23 -0.30
CA ALA A 135 9.73 12.04 -0.94
C ALA A 135 9.23 11.34 -2.24
N PRO A 136 7.94 11.47 -2.62
CA PRO A 136 7.39 10.77 -3.79
C PRO A 136 8.17 11.00 -5.09
N GLN A 137 8.62 12.23 -5.31
CA GLN A 137 9.36 12.61 -6.51
C GLN A 137 10.81 12.09 -6.54
N GLU A 138 11.35 11.66 -5.41
CA GLU A 138 12.74 11.18 -5.27
C GLU A 138 12.84 9.65 -5.32
N LEU A 139 11.72 8.92 -5.28
CA LEU A 139 11.66 7.45 -5.26
C LEU A 139 12.56 6.81 -6.32
N HIS A 140 12.45 7.25 -7.57
CA HIS A 140 13.21 6.67 -8.67
C HIS A 140 14.70 6.96 -8.57
N GLN A 141 15.08 8.19 -8.21
CA GLN A 141 16.48 8.58 -8.02
C GLN A 141 17.13 7.76 -6.90
N VAL A 142 16.45 7.63 -5.76
CA VAL A 142 16.95 6.86 -4.61
C VAL A 142 17.11 5.39 -4.97
N LYS A 143 16.09 4.80 -5.61
CA LYS A 143 16.15 3.41 -6.10
C LYS A 143 17.34 3.18 -7.04
N GLU A 144 17.51 4.04 -8.05
CA GLU A 144 18.58 3.91 -9.04
C GLU A 144 19.96 4.02 -8.39
N PHE A 145 20.14 5.01 -7.50
CA PHE A 145 21.37 5.19 -6.75
C PHE A 145 21.74 3.97 -5.92
N LEU A 146 20.79 3.38 -5.19
CA LEU A 146 21.03 2.19 -4.37
C LEU A 146 21.46 0.99 -5.22
N VAL A 147 20.79 0.78 -6.37
CA VAL A 147 21.15 -0.30 -7.30
C VAL A 147 22.54 -0.10 -7.90
N GLU A 148 22.92 1.13 -8.26
CA GLU A 148 24.26 1.44 -8.77
C GLU A 148 25.37 1.18 -7.73
N HIS A 149 25.05 1.29 -6.45
CA HIS A 149 25.94 0.97 -5.33
C HIS A 149 25.84 -0.49 -4.86
N GLY A 150 25.18 -1.35 -5.65
CA GLY A 150 25.14 -2.79 -5.42
C GLY A 150 24.13 -3.25 -4.36
N VAL A 151 23.19 -2.40 -3.96
CA VAL A 151 22.13 -2.75 -3.02
C VAL A 151 20.98 -3.44 -3.76
N GLY A 152 20.61 -4.64 -3.31
CA GLY A 152 19.47 -5.39 -3.83
C GLY A 152 18.14 -4.77 -3.43
N VAL A 153 17.42 -4.17 -4.38
CA VAL A 153 16.08 -3.63 -4.12
C VAL A 153 15.03 -4.71 -4.35
N ARG A 154 14.30 -5.10 -3.30
CA ARG A 154 13.20 -6.05 -3.36
C ARG A 154 11.97 -5.45 -4.03
N SER A 155 11.57 -4.25 -3.60
CA SER A 155 10.45 -3.51 -4.18
C SER A 155 10.60 -2.01 -3.98
N ALA A 156 9.92 -1.23 -4.83
CA ALA A 156 9.89 0.22 -4.75
C ALA A 156 8.53 0.72 -5.25
N GLU A 157 7.79 1.44 -4.43
CA GLU A 157 6.45 1.91 -4.75
C GLU A 157 6.12 3.30 -4.21
N LEU A 158 5.14 3.94 -4.83
CA LEU A 158 4.49 5.13 -4.29
C LEU A 158 3.34 4.69 -3.41
N THR A 159 3.36 5.09 -2.15
CA THR A 159 2.41 4.65 -1.14
C THR A 159 2.03 5.80 -0.21
N LYS A 160 1.13 5.53 0.74
CA LYS A 160 0.75 6.47 1.78
C LYS A 160 1.15 5.93 3.15
N ILE A 161 2.01 6.68 3.85
CA ILE A 161 2.50 6.31 5.18
C ILE A 161 1.77 7.13 6.25
N PRO A 162 1.28 6.51 7.34
CA PRO A 162 0.64 7.23 8.43
C PRO A 162 1.66 8.08 9.23
N GLN A 163 1.22 9.26 9.67
CA GLN A 163 2.03 10.15 10.53
C GLN A 163 2.21 9.61 11.95
N SER A 164 1.29 8.76 12.41
CA SER A 164 1.35 8.09 13.70
C SER A 164 0.62 6.76 13.63
N THR A 165 1.07 5.80 14.44
CA THR A 165 0.49 4.45 14.49
C THR A 165 -0.24 4.19 15.80
N ILE A 166 -1.14 3.21 15.77
CA ILE A 166 -1.85 2.67 16.94
C ILE A 166 -1.39 1.24 17.14
N LYS A 167 -0.69 1.00 18.25
CA LYS A 167 -0.26 -0.35 18.64
C LYS A 167 -1.46 -1.21 19.00
N LEU A 168 -1.56 -2.39 18.40
CA LEU A 168 -2.69 -3.31 18.59
C LEU A 168 -2.32 -4.52 19.44
N ASP A 169 -3.28 -4.97 20.25
CA ASP A 169 -3.26 -6.30 20.86
C ASP A 169 -3.74 -7.36 19.88
N GLU A 170 -3.58 -8.64 20.24
CA GLU A 170 -3.94 -9.79 19.40
C GLU A 170 -5.41 -9.80 18.98
N ALA A 171 -6.32 -9.56 19.93
CA ALA A 171 -7.76 -9.60 19.66
C ALA A 171 -8.20 -8.47 18.71
N THR A 172 -7.59 -7.29 18.82
CA THR A 172 -7.89 -6.13 17.99
C THR A 172 -7.21 -6.25 16.62
N ALA A 173 -5.95 -6.67 16.59
CA ALA A 173 -5.20 -6.93 15.37
C ALA A 173 -5.95 -7.91 14.45
N PHE A 174 -6.46 -9.01 14.99
CA PHE A 174 -7.27 -9.95 14.22
C PHE A 174 -8.50 -9.29 13.56
N LYS A 175 -9.24 -8.47 14.31
CA LYS A 175 -10.44 -7.78 13.78
C LYS A 175 -10.08 -6.76 12.71
N VAL A 176 -9.01 -5.99 12.92
CA VAL A 176 -8.54 -4.98 11.96
C VAL A 176 -8.04 -5.65 10.68
N LEU A 177 -7.24 -6.71 10.78
CA LEU A 177 -6.74 -7.45 9.63
C LEU A 177 -7.90 -8.08 8.83
N ARG A 178 -8.91 -8.65 9.50
CA ARG A 178 -10.13 -9.14 8.83
C ARG A 178 -10.90 -8.04 8.11
N LEU A 179 -10.99 -6.84 8.68
CA LEU A 179 -11.62 -5.70 8.02
C LEU A 179 -10.84 -5.31 6.75
N VAL A 180 -9.51 -5.22 6.84
CA VAL A 180 -8.63 -4.87 5.71
C VAL A 180 -8.73 -5.91 4.60
N GLU A 181 -8.58 -7.19 4.93
CA GLU A 181 -8.73 -8.33 4.00
C GLU A 181 -10.06 -8.23 3.22
N LYS A 182 -11.16 -7.93 3.92
CA LYS A 182 -12.50 -7.86 3.32
C LYS A 182 -12.73 -6.61 2.49
N LEU A 183 -11.97 -5.54 2.72
CA LEU A 183 -11.94 -4.37 1.85
C LEU A 183 -11.14 -4.68 0.57
N GLU A 184 -9.99 -5.36 0.70
CA GLU A 184 -9.14 -5.75 -0.43
C GLU A 184 -9.79 -6.79 -1.35
N GLU A 185 -10.71 -7.61 -0.84
CA GLU A 185 -11.53 -8.53 -1.64
C GLU A 185 -12.55 -7.83 -2.56
N LEU A 186 -12.78 -6.51 -2.42
CA LEU A 186 -13.69 -5.77 -3.29
C LEU A 186 -13.00 -5.38 -4.59
N ASP A 187 -13.56 -5.79 -5.73
CA ASP A 187 -12.99 -5.56 -7.07
C ASP A 187 -12.63 -4.09 -7.38
N ASP A 188 -13.41 -3.14 -6.84
CA ASP A 188 -13.20 -1.70 -7.05
C ASP A 188 -12.08 -1.12 -6.16
N VAL A 189 -11.66 -1.82 -5.09
CA VAL A 189 -10.61 -1.38 -4.17
C VAL A 189 -9.24 -1.65 -4.78
N GLN A 190 -8.39 -0.62 -4.76
CA GLN A 190 -7.03 -0.70 -5.28
C GLN A 190 -6.01 -0.82 -4.17
N GLN A 191 -6.17 -0.03 -3.10
CA GLN A 191 -5.23 0.01 -1.97
C GLN A 191 -5.98 0.35 -0.68
N VAL A 192 -5.60 -0.28 0.41
CA VAL A 192 -6.08 0.02 1.76
C VAL A 192 -4.89 0.48 2.60
N TYR A 193 -4.95 1.71 3.10
CA TYR A 193 -3.95 2.26 4.01
C TYR A 193 -4.54 2.27 5.41
N ALA A 194 -3.74 1.85 6.40
CA ALA A 194 -4.15 1.85 7.79
C ALA A 194 -2.99 2.30 8.69
N ASN A 195 -3.31 2.82 9.87
CA ASN A 195 -2.31 3.29 10.82
C ASN A 195 -2.11 2.36 12.02
N PHE A 196 -2.34 1.05 11.86
CA PHE A 196 -2.05 0.11 12.93
C PHE A 196 -0.56 -0.23 13.00
N ASP A 197 -0.12 -0.64 14.18
CA ASP A 197 1.18 -1.25 14.43
C ASP A 197 0.92 -2.56 15.19
N ILE A 198 1.29 -3.69 14.59
CA ILE A 198 1.07 -5.02 15.16
C ILE A 198 2.45 -5.60 15.51
N PRO A 199 2.74 -5.87 16.79
CA PRO A 199 4.01 -6.49 17.18
C PRO A 199 4.22 -7.83 16.48
N ASP A 200 5.47 -8.15 16.12
CA ASP A 200 5.82 -9.41 15.45
C ASP A 200 5.31 -10.65 16.20
N GLU A 201 5.42 -10.64 17.52
CA GLU A 201 4.91 -11.72 18.38
C GLU A 201 3.38 -11.93 18.26
N VAL A 202 2.64 -10.86 18.02
CA VAL A 202 1.18 -10.90 17.80
C VAL A 202 0.90 -11.34 16.37
N MET A 203 1.65 -10.82 15.40
CA MET A 203 1.49 -11.18 13.98
C MET A 203 1.76 -12.68 13.74
N HIS A 204 2.79 -13.23 14.38
CA HIS A 204 3.11 -14.67 14.32
C HIS A 204 1.95 -15.53 14.85
N LYS A 205 1.39 -15.19 16.01
CA LYS A 205 0.25 -15.93 16.58
C LYS A 205 -0.98 -15.88 15.68
N ILE A 206 -1.26 -14.71 15.09
CA ILE A 206 -2.37 -14.54 14.16
C ILE A 206 -2.15 -15.38 12.90
N ALA A 207 -0.94 -15.38 12.35
CA ALA A 207 -0.59 -16.20 11.18
C ALA A 207 -0.77 -17.70 11.48
N GLU A 208 -0.36 -18.17 12.66
CA GLU A 208 -0.58 -19.55 13.11
C GLU A 208 -2.08 -19.89 13.25
N SER A 209 -2.89 -19.02 13.87
CA SER A 209 -4.34 -19.24 14.00
C SER A 209 -5.05 -19.29 12.64
N MET A 210 -4.70 -18.37 11.73
CA MET A 210 -5.27 -18.33 10.38
C MET A 210 -4.88 -19.57 9.56
N ALA A 211 -3.65 -20.04 9.67
CA ALA A 211 -3.21 -21.27 9.02
C ALA A 211 -3.89 -22.53 9.60
N ALA A 212 -4.23 -22.51 10.90
CA ALA A 212 -4.95 -23.59 11.56
C ALA A 212 -6.47 -23.61 11.25
N GLY A 213 -7.00 -22.60 10.56
CA GLY A 213 -8.42 -22.50 10.23
C GLY A 213 -9.33 -22.23 11.44
N VAL A 214 -8.77 -21.65 12.51
CA VAL A 214 -9.46 -21.29 13.76
C VAL A 214 -9.60 -19.78 13.86
#